data_AF-A0A5B7G378-F1
#
_entry.id   AF-A0A5B7G378-F1
#
_cell.length_a   1.000
_cell.length_b   1.000
_cell.length_c   1.000
_cell.angle_alpha   90.00
_cell.angle_beta   90.00
_cell.angle_gamma   90.00
#
_symmetry.space_group_name_H-M   'P 1'
#
loop_
_entity.id
_entity.type
_entity.pdbx_description
1 polymer ?
#
loop_
_entity_poly.entity_id
_entity_poly.type
_entity_poly.pdbx_seq_one_letter_code
_entity_poly.pdbx_strand_id
1 'polypeptide(L)'
;MADSGVRGSERPEDSEPGLKRLENLVAELVQAMSEMKQETRKIVKQEISEMKQETRNKLNKTGNEYGGSANGPDTRAVREARQFTLEHGKRLWQDLTEEFKEELVAVRQQCEGHTGRRVESKVEGRPCPMVVDTGVAKTVVREEVVAVQDLPVSDRQLCGVTGHYTML
;
A
#
# COMPACT_ATOMS: atom_id res chain seq x y z
N MET A 1 -1.95 -21.41 -57.69
CA MET A 1 -2.48 -20.24 -56.99
C MET A 1 -3.46 -20.74 -55.96
N ALA A 2 -3.16 -20.58 -54.67
CA ALA A 2 -4.03 -20.96 -53.58
C ALA A 2 -4.08 -19.79 -52.60
N ASP A 3 -5.27 -19.24 -52.43
CA ASP A 3 -5.63 -18.20 -51.49
C ASP A 3 -5.50 -18.72 -50.05
N SER A 4 -4.63 -18.11 -49.26
CA SER A 4 -4.62 -18.28 -47.80
C SER A 4 -5.20 -17.02 -47.15
N GLY A 5 -6.53 -16.96 -47.10
CA GLY A 5 -7.24 -16.09 -46.17
C GLY A 5 -7.30 -16.71 -44.77
N VAL A 6 -7.59 -15.87 -43.77
CA VAL A 6 -7.81 -16.17 -42.34
C VAL A 6 -6.50 -16.15 -41.52
N ARG A 7 -6.34 -15.39 -40.43
CA ARG A 7 -7.25 -14.61 -39.57
C ARG A 7 -6.40 -13.53 -38.88
N GLY A 8 -6.92 -12.32 -38.74
CA GLY A 8 -6.29 -11.32 -37.88
C GLY A 8 -6.27 -11.81 -36.44
N SER A 9 -5.08 -12.03 -35.89
CA SER A 9 -4.87 -12.28 -34.47
C SER A 9 -5.11 -10.97 -33.72
N GLU A 10 -6.31 -10.82 -33.16
CA GLU A 10 -6.59 -9.81 -32.14
C GLU A 10 -5.61 -9.99 -30.98
N ARG A 11 -4.91 -8.92 -30.64
CA ARG A 11 -4.00 -8.88 -29.50
C ARG A 11 -4.84 -8.92 -28.21
N PRO A 12 -4.57 -9.83 -27.26
CA PRO A 12 -5.19 -9.75 -25.94
C PRO A 12 -4.55 -8.56 -25.19
N GLU A 13 -5.23 -7.43 -25.18
CA GLU A 13 -4.90 -6.26 -24.36
C GLU A 13 -5.38 -6.43 -22.91
N ASP A 14 -5.10 -7.53 -22.21
CA ASP A 14 -5.74 -7.77 -20.91
C ASP A 14 -4.80 -8.33 -19.83
N SER A 15 -3.55 -7.84 -19.76
CA SER A 15 -2.68 -8.07 -18.59
C SER A 15 -2.77 -6.98 -17.50
N GLU A 16 -3.73 -6.05 -17.61
CA GLU A 16 -4.03 -5.02 -16.60
C GLU A 16 -4.83 -5.42 -15.33
N PRO A 17 -5.45 -6.62 -15.15
CA PRO A 17 -6.35 -6.82 -14.01
C PRO A 17 -5.65 -6.85 -12.65
N GLY A 18 -4.36 -7.21 -12.60
CA GLY A 18 -3.59 -7.30 -11.36
C GLY A 18 -3.24 -5.95 -10.75
N LEU A 19 -2.83 -4.99 -11.59
CA LEU A 19 -2.47 -3.63 -11.15
C LEU A 19 -3.70 -2.89 -10.66
N LYS A 20 -4.82 -3.00 -11.38
CA LYS A 20 -6.08 -2.36 -11.00
C LYS A 20 -6.64 -2.89 -9.66
N ARG A 21 -6.43 -4.18 -9.37
CA ARG A 21 -6.76 -4.77 -8.06
C ARG A 21 -5.87 -4.23 -6.94
N LEU A 22 -4.57 -4.07 -7.21
CA LEU A 22 -3.62 -3.54 -6.24
C LEU A 22 -3.90 -2.06 -5.92
N GLU A 23 -4.17 -1.24 -6.94
CA GLU A 23 -4.53 0.17 -6.79
C GLU A 23 -5.79 0.35 -5.94
N ASN A 24 -6.81 -0.47 -6.17
CA ASN A 24 -8.03 -0.45 -5.35
C ASN A 24 -7.74 -0.81 -3.89
N LEU A 25 -6.88 -1.80 -3.64
CA LEU A 25 -6.54 -2.24 -2.29
C LEU A 25 -5.72 -1.17 -1.53
N VAL A 26 -4.82 -0.49 -2.22
CA VAL A 26 -4.09 0.67 -1.69
C VAL A 26 -5.04 1.84 -1.41
N ALA A 27 -6.00 2.11 -2.29
CA ALA A 27 -7.00 3.15 -2.08
C ALA A 27 -7.89 2.87 -0.86
N GLU A 28 -8.35 1.62 -0.70
CA GLU A 28 -9.13 1.18 0.46
C GLU A 28 -8.34 1.34 1.77
N LEU A 29 -7.05 0.98 1.77
CA LEU A 29 -6.18 1.14 2.95
C LEU A 29 -6.00 2.62 3.32
N VAL A 30 -5.73 3.48 2.34
CA VAL A 30 -5.61 4.93 2.55
C VAL A 30 -6.91 5.53 3.09
N GLN A 31 -8.07 5.06 2.62
CA GLN A 31 -9.37 5.48 3.11
C GLN A 31 -9.59 5.03 4.56
N ALA A 32 -9.39 3.73 4.85
CA ALA A 32 -9.56 3.19 6.20
C ALA A 32 -8.70 3.91 7.24
N MET A 33 -7.45 4.25 6.89
CA MET A 33 -6.58 5.05 7.74
C MET A 33 -7.07 6.48 7.92
N SER A 34 -7.64 7.10 6.88
CA SER A 34 -8.17 8.46 6.98
C SER A 34 -9.35 8.51 7.95
N GLU A 35 -10.21 7.48 7.91
CA GLU A 35 -11.32 7.28 8.84
C GLU A 35 -10.80 7.04 10.26
N MET A 36 -9.84 6.13 10.44
CA MET A 36 -9.22 5.82 11.74
C MET A 36 -8.53 7.04 12.36
N LYS A 37 -7.83 7.84 11.55
CA LYS A 37 -7.22 9.11 11.95
C LYS A 37 -8.28 10.12 12.40
N GLN A 38 -9.40 10.20 11.68
CA GLN A 38 -10.48 11.11 12.03
C GLN A 38 -11.20 10.66 13.32
N GLU A 39 -11.43 9.37 13.49
CA GLU A 39 -12.03 8.78 14.68
C GLU A 39 -11.14 8.97 15.91
N THR A 40 -9.85 8.66 15.80
CA THR A 40 -8.90 8.92 16.88
C THR A 40 -8.84 10.40 17.24
N ARG A 41 -8.90 11.29 16.25
CA ARG A 41 -8.97 12.75 16.51
C ARG A 41 -10.25 13.14 17.26
N LYS A 42 -11.39 12.48 17.00
CA LYS A 42 -12.63 12.70 17.75
C LYS A 42 -12.47 12.23 19.19
N ILE A 43 -11.93 11.04 19.41
CA ILE A 43 -11.68 10.46 20.75
C ILE A 43 -10.78 11.39 21.56
N VAL A 44 -9.62 11.78 21.02
CA VAL A 44 -8.69 12.67 21.71
C VAL A 44 -9.34 14.02 22.04
N LYS A 45 -10.12 14.61 21.12
CA LYS A 45 -10.84 15.86 21.39
C LYS A 45 -11.91 15.70 22.48
N GLN A 46 -12.62 14.57 22.47
CA GLN A 46 -13.64 14.26 23.46
C GLN A 46 -13.01 14.07 24.84
N GLU A 47 -11.98 13.24 24.95
CA GLU A 47 -11.24 13.02 26.19
C GLU A 47 -10.69 14.32 26.76
N ILE A 48 -10.05 15.16 25.94
CA ILE A 48 -9.58 16.49 26.38
C ILE A 48 -10.73 17.34 26.91
N SER A 49 -11.90 17.29 26.28
CA SER A 49 -13.08 18.08 26.68
C SER A 49 -13.67 17.58 28.00
N GLU A 50 -13.83 16.27 28.16
CA GLU A 50 -14.29 15.61 29.38
C GLU A 50 -13.34 15.88 30.53
N MET A 51 -12.03 15.70 30.30
CA MET A 51 -10.99 15.94 31.29
C MET A 51 -10.97 17.41 31.74
N LYS A 52 -11.20 18.37 30.83
CA LYS A 52 -11.31 19.80 31.14
C LYS A 52 -12.55 20.11 31.98
N GLN A 53 -13.68 19.47 31.68
CA GLN A 53 -14.93 19.65 32.42
C GLN A 53 -14.85 19.04 33.82
N GLU A 54 -14.31 17.83 33.95
CA GLU A 54 -14.08 17.16 35.23
C GLU A 54 -13.16 17.99 36.14
N THR A 55 -12.10 18.57 35.57
CA THR A 55 -11.18 19.46 36.30
C THR A 55 -11.89 20.72 36.80
N ARG A 56 -12.76 21.32 35.97
CA ARG A 56 -13.54 22.50 36.36
C ARG A 56 -14.51 22.18 37.49
N ASN A 57 -15.15 21.01 37.43
CA ASN A 57 -16.06 20.54 38.46
C ASN A 57 -15.33 20.24 39.78
N LYS A 58 -14.15 19.62 39.71
CA LYS A 58 -13.30 19.38 40.89
C LYS A 58 -12.85 20.70 41.53
N LEU A 59 -12.35 21.66 40.75
CA LEU A 59 -11.93 22.97 41.23
C LEU A 59 -13.06 23.74 41.94
N ASN A 60 -14.27 23.70 41.37
CA ASN A 60 -15.44 24.34 41.95
C ASN A 60 -15.90 23.68 43.27
N LYS A 61 -15.62 22.38 43.44
CA LYS A 61 -15.98 21.62 44.65
C LYS A 61 -14.97 21.83 45.78
N THR A 62 -13.67 21.89 45.49
CA THR A 62 -12.62 22.16 46.51
C THR A 62 -12.52 23.63 46.93
N GLY A 63 -12.91 24.58 46.08
CA GLY A 63 -12.95 26.01 46.43
C GLY A 63 -13.95 26.38 47.54
N ASN A 64 -14.87 25.48 47.89
CA ASN A 64 -15.89 25.71 48.92
C ASN A 64 -15.53 25.12 50.30
N GLU A 65 -14.52 24.25 50.42
CA GLU A 65 -14.20 23.55 51.68
C GLU A 65 -12.89 23.99 52.33
N TYR A 66 -11.94 24.56 51.59
CA TYR A 66 -10.74 25.18 52.17
C TYR A 66 -10.35 26.41 51.34
N GLY A 67 -10.29 27.59 51.98
CA GLY A 67 -9.75 28.83 51.41
C GLY A 67 -8.24 28.76 51.16
N GLY A 68 -7.79 27.76 50.39
CA GLY A 68 -6.40 27.45 50.10
C GLY A 68 -6.03 27.84 48.67
N SER A 69 -5.01 28.71 48.57
CA SER A 69 -4.36 29.18 47.35
C SER A 69 -4.25 28.11 46.25
N ALA A 70 -4.74 28.43 45.05
CA ALA A 70 -4.80 27.57 43.86
C ALA A 70 -3.44 27.12 43.28
N ASN A 71 -2.33 27.33 44.00
CA ASN A 71 -0.95 27.13 43.54
C ASN A 71 -0.15 26.15 44.43
N GLY A 72 -0.81 25.13 44.98
CA GLY A 72 -0.09 24.03 45.64
C GLY A 72 0.78 23.23 44.66
N PRO A 73 1.96 22.72 45.07
CA PRO A 73 2.87 21.96 44.20
C PRO A 73 2.23 20.73 43.55
N ASP A 74 1.22 20.14 44.20
CA ASP A 74 0.48 18.96 43.73
C ASP A 74 -0.35 19.25 42.46
N THR A 75 -0.95 20.44 42.34
CA THR A 75 -1.74 20.80 41.15
C THR A 75 -0.86 21.14 39.95
N ARG A 76 0.38 21.58 40.20
CA ARG A 76 1.38 21.85 39.16
C ARG A 76 1.92 20.56 38.55
N ALA A 77 2.31 19.58 39.37
CA ALA A 77 2.79 18.29 38.89
C ALA A 77 1.73 17.58 38.02
N VAL A 78 0.46 17.62 38.44
CA VAL A 78 -0.66 17.07 37.65
C VAL A 78 -0.83 17.81 36.31
N ARG A 79 -0.64 19.13 36.27
CA ARG A 79 -0.72 19.92 35.04
C ARG A 79 0.43 19.57 34.08
N GLU A 80 1.65 19.44 34.59
CA GLU A 80 2.84 19.12 33.80
C GLU A 80 2.77 17.70 33.22
N ALA A 81 2.33 16.72 34.02
CA ALA A 81 2.12 15.34 33.55
C ALA A 81 1.09 15.27 32.41
N ARG A 82 0.01 16.05 32.48
CA ARG A 82 -1.01 16.12 31.41
C ARG A 82 -0.48 16.74 30.14
N GLN A 83 0.30 17.82 30.27
CA GLN A 83 0.94 18.45 29.11
C GLN A 83 1.92 17.49 28.45
N PHE A 84 2.67 16.72 29.24
CA PHE A 84 3.56 15.69 28.74
C PHE A 84 2.82 14.63 27.93
N THR A 85 1.73 14.04 28.45
CA THR A 85 0.95 13.02 27.72
C THR A 85 0.40 13.54 26.39
N LEU A 86 -0.08 14.80 26.38
CA LEU A 86 -0.67 15.40 25.18
C LEU A 86 0.38 15.68 24.09
N GLU A 87 1.55 16.20 24.49
CA GLU A 87 2.66 16.41 23.55
C GLU A 87 3.31 15.10 23.09
N HIS A 88 3.40 14.11 23.97
CA HIS A 88 3.89 12.78 23.63
C HIS A 88 2.98 12.10 22.59
N GLY A 89 1.66 12.18 22.78
CA GLY A 89 0.69 11.67 21.81
C GLY A 89 0.80 12.36 20.45
N LYS A 90 1.03 13.68 20.40
CA LYS A 90 1.25 14.39 19.14
C LYS A 90 2.50 13.91 18.40
N ARG A 91 3.61 13.71 19.13
CA ARG A 91 4.87 13.21 18.54
C ARG A 91 4.71 11.80 17.99
N LEU A 92 4.15 10.88 18.78
CA LEU A 92 3.85 9.52 18.34
C LEU A 92 3.01 9.50 17.05
N TRP A 93 2.00 10.36 16.95
CA TRP A 93 1.18 10.46 15.74
C TRP A 93 1.94 10.97 14.52
N GLN A 94 2.86 11.92 14.72
CA GLN A 94 3.71 12.41 13.65
C GLN A 94 4.66 11.32 13.19
N ASP A 95 5.34 10.66 14.13
CA ASP A 95 6.31 9.60 13.86
C ASP A 95 5.65 8.45 13.08
N LEU A 96 4.51 7.94 13.55
CA LEU A 96 3.75 6.88 12.88
C LEU A 96 3.27 7.28 11.48
N THR A 97 2.91 8.57 11.29
CA THR A 97 2.48 9.08 9.98
C THR A 97 3.65 9.14 8.99
N GLU A 98 4.84 9.56 9.44
CA GLU A 98 6.02 9.62 8.58
C GLU A 98 6.56 8.22 8.26
N GLU A 99 6.64 7.33 9.26
CA GLU A 99 7.03 5.93 9.05
C GLU A 99 6.14 5.25 8.00
N PHE A 100 4.82 5.44 8.10
CA PHE A 100 3.90 4.88 7.13
C PHE A 100 4.04 5.50 5.73
N LYS A 101 4.31 6.81 5.62
CA LYS A 101 4.55 7.45 4.31
C LYS A 101 5.81 6.87 3.65
N GLU A 102 6.87 6.68 4.42
CA GLU A 102 8.11 6.07 3.94
C GLU A 102 7.87 4.64 3.47
N GLU A 103 7.11 3.85 4.25
CA GLU A 103 6.72 2.49 3.88
C GLU A 103 5.85 2.46 2.61
N LEU A 104 4.88 3.36 2.48
CA LEU A 104 4.05 3.49 1.29
C LEU A 104 4.88 3.82 0.05
N VAL A 105 5.86 4.72 0.18
CA VAL A 105 6.80 5.06 -0.90
C VAL A 105 7.66 3.84 -1.24
N ALA A 106 8.14 3.09 -0.25
CA ALA A 106 8.92 1.87 -0.46
C ALA A 106 8.10 0.79 -1.18
N VAL A 107 6.85 0.57 -0.77
CA VAL A 107 5.91 -0.36 -1.42
C VAL A 107 5.65 0.08 -2.86
N ARG A 108 5.40 1.37 -3.10
CA ARG A 108 5.20 1.90 -4.46
C ARG A 108 6.43 1.69 -5.34
N GLN A 109 7.63 1.94 -4.83
CA GLN A 109 8.88 1.70 -5.56
C GLN A 109 9.10 0.21 -5.87
N GLN A 110 8.78 -0.68 -4.93
CA GLN A 110 8.83 -2.12 -5.17
C GLN A 110 7.87 -2.51 -6.30
N CYS A 111 6.62 -2.02 -6.26
CA CYS A 111 5.64 -2.27 -7.32
C CYS A 111 6.04 -1.65 -8.67
N GLU A 112 6.60 -0.45 -8.68
CA GLU A 112 7.11 0.20 -9.90
C GLU A 112 8.28 -0.59 -10.50
N GLY A 113 9.16 -1.20 -9.69
CA GLY A 113 10.23 -2.10 -10.14
C GLY A 113 9.74 -3.44 -10.71
N HIS A 114 8.52 -3.86 -10.37
CA HIS A 114 7.84 -5.04 -10.94
C HIS A 114 7.05 -4.73 -12.21
N THR A 115 6.96 -3.46 -12.63
CA THR A 115 6.54 -3.10 -13.98
C THR A 115 7.67 -3.53 -14.92
N GLY A 116 7.57 -4.79 -15.36
CA GLY A 116 8.58 -5.51 -16.12
C GLY A 116 9.45 -4.61 -16.97
N ARG A 117 10.71 -4.41 -16.54
CA ARG A 117 11.70 -3.65 -17.31
C ARG A 117 11.71 -4.24 -18.71
N ARG A 118 11.15 -3.51 -19.67
CA ARG A 118 11.19 -3.89 -21.08
C ARG A 118 12.63 -3.73 -21.53
N VAL A 119 13.33 -4.84 -21.63
CA VAL A 119 14.69 -4.90 -22.17
C VAL A 119 14.58 -5.35 -23.61
N GLU A 120 15.26 -4.66 -24.50
CA GLU A 120 15.41 -5.12 -25.88
C GLU A 120 16.43 -6.26 -25.91
N SER A 121 15.98 -7.46 -26.25
CA SER A 121 16.84 -8.64 -26.40
C SER A 121 16.95 -9.00 -27.88
N LYS A 122 17.91 -9.87 -28.24
CA LYS A 122 17.95 -10.48 -29.58
C LYS A 122 17.75 -11.98 -29.43
N VAL A 123 16.72 -12.50 -30.09
CA VAL A 123 16.52 -13.94 -30.28
C VAL A 123 16.77 -14.21 -31.76
N GLU A 124 17.75 -15.06 -32.07
CA GLU A 124 18.14 -15.38 -33.46
C GLU A 124 18.43 -14.13 -34.32
N GLY A 125 19.08 -13.12 -33.73
CA GLY A 125 19.41 -11.87 -34.40
C GLY A 125 18.24 -10.88 -34.57
N ARG A 126 17.00 -11.27 -34.22
CA ARG A 126 15.82 -10.40 -34.26
C ARG A 126 15.63 -9.67 -32.93
N PRO A 127 15.51 -8.33 -32.93
CA PRO A 127 15.14 -7.59 -31.73
C PRO A 127 13.78 -8.04 -31.20
N CYS A 128 13.70 -8.34 -29.92
CA CYS A 128 12.52 -8.84 -29.23
C CYS A 128 12.39 -8.10 -27.88
N PRO A 129 11.28 -7.37 -27.66
CA PRO A 129 11.01 -6.77 -26.36
C PRO A 129 10.75 -7.88 -25.33
N MET A 130 11.56 -7.90 -24.28
CA MET A 130 11.52 -8.91 -23.21
C MET A 130 11.14 -8.25 -21.90
N VAL A 131 10.29 -8.93 -21.12
CA VAL A 131 10.03 -8.60 -19.73
C VAL A 131 10.94 -9.45 -18.86
N VAL A 132 11.74 -8.80 -18.01
CA VAL A 132 12.52 -9.51 -16.98
C VAL A 132 11.60 -9.75 -15.79
N ASP A 133 11.20 -11.00 -15.60
CA ASP A 133 10.41 -11.44 -14.45
C ASP A 133 11.28 -12.33 -13.56
N THR A 134 11.54 -11.89 -12.32
CA THR A 134 12.33 -12.64 -11.34
C THR A 134 11.52 -13.71 -10.62
N GLY A 135 10.19 -13.68 -10.75
CA GLY A 135 9.27 -14.63 -10.12
C GLY A 135 8.99 -15.89 -10.95
N VAL A 136 9.48 -15.97 -12.20
CA VAL A 136 9.24 -17.12 -13.08
C VAL A 136 10.43 -18.08 -13.12
N ALA A 137 10.12 -19.38 -13.08
CA ALA A 137 11.15 -20.42 -13.20
C ALA A 137 11.62 -20.65 -14.65
N LYS A 138 10.87 -20.15 -15.65
CA LYS A 138 11.09 -20.42 -17.06
C LYS A 138 10.79 -19.18 -17.90
N THR A 139 11.60 -18.98 -18.94
CA THR A 139 11.35 -17.97 -19.97
C THR A 139 10.28 -18.48 -20.94
N VAL A 140 9.32 -17.62 -21.27
CA VAL A 140 8.31 -17.88 -22.31
C VAL A 140 8.60 -16.94 -23.47
N VAL A 141 8.70 -17.51 -24.67
CA VAL A 141 8.90 -16.78 -25.93
C VAL A 141 7.66 -17.01 -26.78
N ARG A 142 7.17 -15.95 -27.43
CA ARG A 142 6.02 -16.07 -28.32
C ARG A 142 6.36 -16.91 -29.54
N GLU A 143 5.41 -17.69 -30.02
CA GLU A 143 5.59 -18.56 -31.17
C GLU A 143 6.10 -17.79 -32.41
N GLU A 144 5.59 -16.58 -32.65
CA GLU A 144 6.03 -15.73 -33.77
C GLU A 144 7.54 -15.39 -33.78
N VAL A 145 8.20 -15.49 -32.63
CA VAL A 145 9.65 -15.23 -32.48
C VAL A 145 10.48 -16.47 -32.83
N VAL A 146 9.92 -17.67 -32.66
CA VAL A 146 10.61 -18.96 -32.85
C VAL A 146 10.17 -19.73 -34.11
N ALA A 147 9.13 -19.26 -34.82
CA ALA A 147 8.53 -19.90 -36.00
C ALA A 147 9.48 -20.17 -37.20
N VAL A 148 10.76 -19.83 -37.11
CA VAL A 148 11.78 -20.10 -38.14
C VAL A 148 12.45 -21.46 -37.93
N GLN A 149 12.26 -22.10 -36.78
CA GLN A 149 12.90 -23.38 -36.45
C GLN A 149 11.84 -24.46 -36.19
N ASP A 150 11.99 -25.62 -36.84
CA ASP A 150 11.26 -26.86 -36.53
C ASP A 150 11.77 -27.43 -35.20
N LEU A 151 11.50 -26.73 -34.09
CA LEU A 151 11.87 -27.18 -32.76
C LEU A 151 10.79 -28.12 -32.23
N PRO A 152 11.18 -29.22 -31.54
CA PRO A 152 10.21 -30.09 -30.91
C PRO A 152 9.47 -29.34 -29.80
N VAL A 153 8.18 -29.09 -30.03
CA VAL A 153 7.27 -28.55 -29.01
C VAL A 153 6.97 -29.66 -28.01
N SER A 154 7.17 -29.38 -26.72
CA SER A 154 6.77 -30.29 -25.65
C SER A 154 5.53 -29.75 -24.96
N ASP A 155 4.50 -30.58 -24.84
CA ASP A 155 3.26 -30.28 -24.12
C ASP A 155 3.55 -30.15 -22.61
N ARG A 156 3.96 -28.95 -22.18
CA ARG A 156 4.17 -28.64 -20.77
C ARG A 156 3.07 -27.71 -20.29
N GLN A 157 2.42 -28.10 -19.20
CA GLN A 157 1.53 -27.21 -18.48
C GLN A 157 2.34 -26.18 -17.68
N LEU A 158 1.91 -24.92 -17.78
CA LEU A 158 2.41 -23.81 -16.98
C LEU A 158 1.34 -23.43 -15.97
N CYS A 159 1.72 -23.16 -14.73
CA CYS A 159 0.80 -22.58 -13.75
C CYS A 159 1.02 -21.07 -13.71
N GLY A 160 -0.01 -20.32 -14.07
CA GLY A 160 -0.07 -18.88 -13.90
C GLY A 160 -0.99 -18.49 -12.76
N VAL A 161 -1.07 -17.18 -12.49
CA VAL A 161 -1.95 -16.61 -11.48
C VAL A 161 -3.44 -16.94 -11.75
N THR A 162 -3.81 -17.11 -13.01
CA THR A 162 -5.18 -17.45 -13.45
C THR A 162 -5.45 -18.97 -13.54
N GLY A 163 -4.49 -19.82 -13.15
CA GLY A 163 -4.61 -21.28 -13.19
C GLY A 163 -3.62 -21.95 -14.15
N HIS A 164 -3.92 -23.19 -14.54
CA HIS A 164 -3.06 -23.97 -15.42
C HIS A 164 -3.35 -23.65 -16.90
N TYR A 165 -2.30 -23.35 -17.65
CA TYR A 165 -2.33 -23.19 -19.10
C TYR A 165 -1.62 -24.38 -19.74
N THR A 166 -2.26 -25.04 -20.70
CA THR A 166 -1.63 -26.04 -21.55
C THR A 166 -1.23 -25.35 -22.84
N MET A 167 0.07 -25.33 -23.17
CA MET A 167 0.50 -24.91 -24.50
C MET A 167 0.19 -26.06 -25.45
N LEU A 168 -0.72 -25.81 -26.42
CA LEU A 168 -1.05 -26.69 -27.53
C LEU A 168 -0.15 -26.40 -28.73
#